data_AF-A0A2V8DD74-F1
#
_entry.id   AF-A0A2V8DD74-F1
#
_cell.length_a   1.000
_cell.length_b   1.000
_cell.length_c   1.000
_cell.angle_alpha   90.00
_cell.angle_beta   90.00
_cell.angle_gamma   90.00
#
_symmetry.space_group_name_H-M   'P 1'
#
loop_
_entity.id
_entity.type
_entity.pdbx_description
1 polymer ?
#
loop_
_entity_poly.entity_id
_entity_poly.type
_entity_poly.pdbx_seq_one_letter_code
_entity_poly.pdbx_strand_id
1 'polypeptide(L)'
;EASFAGWGIRTIAAGEARYNPMSYHNGSIWPHDNALAAAGLARYGFTAAATRVLDAMLDLSQVVDLHRLPELICGFHRRTDERPTLYPVSCAPQAWAAGSVYLLIQAALGLEIDAGEQRITFSRAALPESIERLYLTDLTVNDSRVTLLLERHANDVAVSVLKREGTVEVVAIK
;
A
#
# COMPACT_ATOMS: atom_id res chain seq x y z
N GLU A 1 8.11 -11.18 -12.78
CA GLU A 1 9.48 -11.17 -12.22
C GLU A 1 10.33 -10.00 -12.73
N ALA A 2 10.19 -9.60 -14.00
CA ALA A 2 10.93 -8.47 -14.55
C ALA A 2 10.65 -7.13 -13.82
N SER A 3 9.39 -6.74 -13.59
CA SER A 3 9.07 -5.45 -12.94
C SER A 3 9.02 -5.51 -11.41
N PHE A 4 8.40 -6.56 -10.84
CA PHE A 4 8.29 -6.73 -9.40
C PHE A 4 9.53 -7.45 -8.84
N ALA A 5 10.29 -6.73 -8.03
CA ALA A 5 11.58 -7.16 -7.48
C ALA A 5 11.47 -7.93 -6.16
N GLY A 6 10.28 -8.07 -5.57
CA GLY A 6 10.07 -8.63 -4.23
C GLY A 6 10.13 -7.59 -3.10
N TRP A 7 10.80 -6.46 -3.31
CA TRP A 7 10.72 -5.26 -2.46
C TRP A 7 9.70 -4.21 -2.97
N GLY A 8 9.16 -4.43 -4.16
CA GLY A 8 8.28 -3.50 -4.86
C GLY A 8 8.45 -3.58 -6.37
N ILE A 9 7.73 -2.73 -7.08
CA ILE A 9 7.76 -2.54 -8.52
C ILE A 9 8.85 -1.51 -8.84
N ARG A 10 9.72 -1.85 -9.79
CA ARG A 10 10.77 -0.97 -10.32
C ARG A 10 10.20 0.06 -11.28
N THR A 11 10.86 1.20 -11.40
CA THR A 11 10.55 2.20 -12.44
C THR A 11 10.75 1.64 -13.86
N ILE A 12 11.71 0.73 -14.04
CA ILE A 12 11.97 0.00 -15.29
C ILE A 12 12.19 -1.47 -14.96
N ALA A 13 11.60 -2.37 -15.76
CA ALA A 13 11.71 -3.80 -15.59
C ALA A 13 13.14 -4.31 -15.82
N ALA A 14 13.55 -5.33 -15.06
CA ALA A 14 14.79 -6.05 -15.31
C ALA A 14 14.75 -6.69 -16.70
N GLY A 15 15.77 -6.41 -17.52
CA GLY A 15 15.87 -6.86 -18.91
C GLY A 15 15.64 -5.75 -19.95
N GLU A 16 15.11 -4.60 -19.55
CA GLU A 16 14.98 -3.43 -20.43
C GLU A 16 16.34 -2.77 -20.68
N ALA A 17 16.51 -2.18 -21.86
CA ALA A 17 17.80 -1.65 -22.32
C ALA A 17 18.45 -0.61 -21.39
N ARG A 18 17.63 0.13 -20.61
CA ARG A 18 18.10 1.16 -19.67
C ARG A 18 18.11 0.71 -18.22
N TYR A 19 17.73 -0.54 -17.93
CA TYR A 19 17.67 -1.03 -16.56
C TYR A 19 19.04 -0.96 -15.89
N ASN A 20 19.09 -0.22 -14.79
CA ASN A 20 20.20 -0.14 -13.87
C ASN A 20 19.60 -0.09 -12.44
N PRO A 21 19.79 -1.14 -11.62
CA PRO A 21 19.20 -1.21 -10.27
C PRO A 21 19.69 -0.10 -9.33
N MET A 22 20.85 0.50 -9.60
CA MET A 22 21.42 1.60 -8.83
C MET A 22 21.10 2.97 -9.45
N SER A 23 20.33 3.04 -10.53
CA SER A 23 19.91 4.31 -11.12
C SER A 23 18.75 4.90 -10.36
N TYR A 24 18.78 6.22 -10.15
CA TYR A 24 17.71 6.97 -9.51
C TYR A 24 16.35 6.79 -10.20
N HIS A 25 16.31 6.74 -11.54
CA HIS A 25 15.06 6.66 -12.32
C HIS A 25 14.94 5.44 -13.23
N ASN A 26 16.02 4.68 -13.46
CA ASN A 26 16.02 3.60 -14.45
C ASN A 26 16.11 2.19 -13.82
N GLY A 27 15.40 1.94 -12.74
CA GLY A 27 15.37 0.60 -12.14
C GLY A 27 15.32 0.58 -10.62
N SER A 28 15.27 1.72 -9.96
CA SER A 28 14.99 1.84 -8.52
C SER A 28 13.52 1.55 -8.19
N ILE A 29 13.21 1.46 -6.90
CA ILE A 29 11.86 1.21 -6.37
C ILE A 29 11.49 2.37 -5.46
N TRP A 30 10.36 2.99 -5.74
CA TRP A 30 9.86 4.17 -5.04
C TRP A 30 8.54 3.85 -4.34
N PRO A 31 8.40 4.07 -3.03
CA PRO A 31 7.13 3.85 -2.34
C PRO A 31 5.97 4.64 -2.94
N HIS A 32 6.23 5.88 -3.36
CA HIS A 32 5.27 6.72 -4.06
C HIS A 32 4.74 6.07 -5.35
N ASP A 33 5.63 5.67 -6.26
CA ASP A 33 5.24 5.08 -7.54
C ASP A 33 4.53 3.73 -7.35
N ASN A 34 4.94 2.98 -6.32
CA ASN A 34 4.28 1.73 -5.94
C ASN A 34 2.86 1.95 -5.42
N ALA A 35 2.62 3.02 -4.65
CA ALA A 35 1.27 3.38 -4.22
C ALA A 35 0.37 3.73 -5.41
N LEU A 36 0.89 4.47 -6.39
CA LEU A 36 0.15 4.78 -7.62
C LEU A 36 -0.14 3.51 -8.46
N ALA A 37 0.85 2.64 -8.60
CA ALA A 37 0.69 1.36 -9.30
C ALA A 37 -0.35 0.46 -8.59
N ALA A 38 -0.30 0.37 -7.26
CA ALA A 38 -1.26 -0.37 -6.47
C ALA A 38 -2.69 0.20 -6.60
N ALA A 39 -2.85 1.53 -6.56
CA ALA A 39 -4.14 2.18 -6.78
C ALA A 39 -4.71 1.87 -8.18
N GLY A 40 -3.86 1.89 -9.20
CA GLY A 40 -4.23 1.45 -10.55
C GLY A 40 -4.67 -0.02 -10.56
N LEU A 41 -3.89 -0.93 -10.00
CA LEU A 41 -4.23 -2.35 -9.91
C LEU A 41 -5.59 -2.57 -9.23
N ALA A 42 -5.82 -1.94 -8.09
CA ALA A 42 -7.07 -2.02 -7.35
C ALA A 42 -8.27 -1.53 -8.19
N ARG A 43 -8.13 -0.40 -8.88
CA ARG A 43 -9.18 0.16 -9.75
C ARG A 43 -9.59 -0.79 -10.88
N TYR A 44 -8.67 -1.62 -11.37
CA TYR A 44 -8.96 -2.63 -12.39
C TYR A 44 -9.34 -4.00 -11.80
N GLY A 45 -9.61 -4.08 -10.50
CA GLY A 45 -10.05 -5.31 -9.81
C GLY A 45 -8.92 -6.27 -9.43
N PHE A 46 -7.66 -5.86 -9.57
CA PHE A 46 -6.47 -6.64 -9.19
C PHE A 46 -6.06 -6.39 -7.73
N THR A 47 -7.01 -6.40 -6.80
CA THR A 47 -6.75 -6.08 -5.38
C THR A 47 -5.70 -6.99 -4.75
N ALA A 48 -5.67 -8.29 -5.08
CA ALA A 48 -4.62 -9.20 -4.61
C ALA A 48 -3.19 -8.75 -5.02
N ALA A 49 -3.04 -8.17 -6.22
CA ALA A 49 -1.76 -7.62 -6.66
C ALA A 49 -1.44 -6.31 -5.92
N ALA A 50 -2.43 -5.46 -5.67
CA ALA A 50 -2.26 -4.25 -4.86
C ALA A 50 -1.86 -4.60 -3.41
N THR A 51 -2.49 -5.60 -2.79
CA THR A 51 -2.15 -6.10 -1.45
C THR A 51 -0.74 -6.66 -1.40
N ARG A 52 -0.28 -7.34 -2.46
CA ARG A 52 1.11 -7.81 -2.56
C ARG A 52 2.11 -6.64 -2.60
N VAL A 53 1.76 -5.51 -3.20
CA VAL A 53 2.60 -4.30 -3.18
C VAL A 53 2.63 -3.70 -1.77
N LEU A 54 1.48 -3.62 -1.09
CA LEU A 54 1.41 -3.19 0.31
C LEU A 54 2.26 -4.07 1.23
N ASP A 55 2.18 -5.39 1.08
CA ASP A 55 2.98 -6.36 1.84
C ASP A 55 4.48 -6.15 1.63
N ALA A 56 4.93 -5.96 0.38
CA ALA A 56 6.33 -5.66 0.09
C ALA A 56 6.81 -4.32 0.69
N MET A 57 5.94 -3.31 0.74
CA MET A 57 6.25 -2.02 1.38
C MET A 57 6.29 -2.14 2.89
N LEU A 58 5.42 -2.97 3.49
CA LEU A 58 5.47 -3.29 4.90
C LEU A 58 6.77 -4.02 5.26
N ASP A 59 7.15 -5.04 4.50
CA ASP A 59 8.42 -5.75 4.64
C ASP A 59 9.62 -4.79 4.53
N LEU A 60 9.60 -3.89 3.54
CA LEU A 60 10.63 -2.87 3.39
C LEU A 60 10.70 -1.97 4.63
N SER A 61 9.55 -1.52 5.15
CA SER A 61 9.49 -0.67 6.34
C SER A 61 10.11 -1.35 7.58
N GLN A 62 10.02 -2.67 7.71
CA GLN A 62 10.61 -3.43 8.83
C GLN A 62 12.14 -3.47 8.82
N VAL A 63 12.76 -3.24 7.66
CA VAL A 63 14.21 -3.41 7.47
C VAL A 63 14.92 -2.10 7.12
N VAL A 64 14.26 -0.96 7.26
CA VAL A 64 14.86 0.39 7.12
C VAL A 64 14.82 1.15 8.44
N ASP A 65 15.70 2.13 8.57
CA ASP A 65 15.86 2.86 9.83
C ASP A 65 14.57 3.55 10.28
N LEU A 66 14.28 3.42 11.57
CA LEU A 66 13.11 4.01 12.24
C LEU A 66 11.76 3.59 11.62
N HIS A 67 11.73 2.52 10.83
CA HIS A 67 10.54 2.06 10.11
C HIS A 67 9.94 3.07 9.13
N ARG A 68 10.79 3.96 8.58
CA ARG A 68 10.37 5.02 7.68
C ARG A 68 10.75 4.65 6.26
N LEU A 69 9.73 4.47 5.41
CA LEU A 69 9.94 4.26 3.98
C LEU A 69 10.80 5.39 3.41
N PRO A 70 11.94 5.09 2.77
CA PRO A 70 12.79 6.09 2.13
C PRO A 70 12.12 6.59 0.84
N GLU A 71 12.65 7.68 0.29
CA GLU A 71 12.32 8.14 -1.06
C GLU A 71 12.35 7.01 -2.10
N LEU A 72 13.43 6.22 -2.08
CA LEU A 72 13.66 5.11 -2.97
C LEU A 72 14.68 4.12 -2.39
N ILE A 73 14.68 2.90 -2.91
CA ILE A 73 15.77 1.92 -2.78
C ILE A 73 16.28 1.52 -4.16
N CYS A 74 17.49 0.94 -4.22
CA CYS A 74 17.98 0.32 -5.44
C CYS A 74 17.09 -0.89 -5.80
N GLY A 75 16.77 -1.09 -7.08
CA GLY A 75 15.85 -2.15 -7.49
C GLY A 75 16.54 -3.46 -7.84
N PHE A 76 17.43 -3.92 -6.97
CA PHE A 76 17.92 -5.31 -7.03
C PHE A 76 16.78 -6.28 -6.71
N HIS A 77 16.89 -7.52 -7.22
CA HIS A 77 15.98 -8.58 -6.83
C HIS A 77 16.12 -8.89 -5.34
N ARG A 78 14.99 -9.07 -4.66
CA ARG A 78 14.95 -9.61 -3.30
C ARG A 78 15.49 -11.03 -3.32
N ARG A 79 16.47 -11.28 -2.46
CA ARG A 79 17.06 -12.60 -2.22
C ARG A 79 16.72 -13.00 -0.79
N THR A 80 16.58 -14.30 -0.56
CA THR A 80 16.40 -14.85 0.78
C THR A 80 17.57 -14.40 1.66
N ASP A 81 17.27 -14.00 2.89
CA ASP A 81 18.24 -13.55 3.90
C ASP A 81 19.03 -12.27 3.58
N GLU A 82 18.64 -11.52 2.54
CA GLU A 82 19.27 -10.24 2.22
C GLU A 82 18.34 -9.05 2.47
N ARG A 83 18.93 -7.97 2.99
CA ARG A 83 18.27 -6.65 3.13
C ARG A 83 18.26 -5.91 1.78
N PRO A 84 17.32 -4.97 1.56
CA PRO A 84 17.32 -4.15 0.36
C PRO A 84 18.60 -3.30 0.30
N THR A 85 19.14 -3.13 -0.89
CA THR A 85 20.23 -2.18 -1.11
C THR A 85 19.67 -0.76 -1.09
N LEU A 86 20.06 0.02 -0.08
CA LEU A 86 19.62 1.40 0.06
C LEU A 86 20.29 2.31 -0.98
N TYR A 87 19.55 3.31 -1.44
CA TYR A 87 20.10 4.33 -2.33
C TYR A 87 20.92 5.35 -1.52
N PRO A 88 22.21 5.61 -1.82
CA PRO A 88 23.12 6.32 -0.92
C PRO A 88 22.70 7.72 -0.46
N VAL A 89 21.91 8.43 -1.28
CA VAL A 89 21.49 9.82 -1.04
C VAL A 89 19.96 9.96 -0.95
N SER A 90 19.25 8.88 -0.63
CA SER A 90 17.78 8.93 -0.48
C SER A 90 17.37 9.80 0.71
N CYS A 91 16.33 10.60 0.54
CA CYS A 91 15.67 11.26 1.66
C CYS A 91 14.85 10.25 2.51
N ALA A 92 14.98 10.27 3.84
CA ALA A 92 14.34 9.29 4.73
C ALA A 92 13.71 9.94 5.99
N PRO A 93 12.37 10.15 6.02
CA PRO A 93 11.42 9.97 4.94
C PRO A 93 11.33 11.22 4.05
N GLN A 94 11.11 11.01 2.76
CA GLN A 94 10.59 12.07 1.89
C GLN A 94 9.08 12.21 2.11
N ALA A 95 8.54 13.42 1.92
CA ALA A 95 7.12 13.71 2.11
C ALA A 95 6.20 12.75 1.33
N TRP A 96 6.55 12.43 0.09
CA TRP A 96 5.73 11.55 -0.75
C TRP A 96 5.84 10.08 -0.33
N ALA A 97 7.00 9.63 0.15
CA ALA A 97 7.17 8.31 0.72
C ALA A 97 6.30 8.15 1.98
N ALA A 98 6.25 9.17 2.85
CA ALA A 98 5.39 9.18 4.02
C ALA A 98 3.89 9.13 3.65
N GLY A 99 3.48 9.83 2.59
CA GLY A 99 2.09 9.81 2.10
C GLY A 99 1.67 8.51 1.42
N SER A 100 2.63 7.75 0.87
CA SER A 100 2.36 6.54 0.06
C SER A 100 1.61 5.44 0.81
N VAL A 101 1.83 5.32 2.12
CA VAL A 101 1.25 4.27 2.98
C VAL A 101 -0.28 4.35 2.98
N TYR A 102 -0.84 5.56 3.04
CA TYR A 102 -2.29 5.75 3.06
C TYR A 102 -2.95 5.28 1.76
N LEU A 103 -2.35 5.62 0.62
CA LEU A 103 -2.86 5.19 -0.68
C LEU A 103 -2.69 3.68 -0.91
N LEU A 104 -1.59 3.07 -0.41
CA LEU A 104 -1.40 1.62 -0.44
C LEU A 104 -2.49 0.89 0.36
N ILE A 105 -2.79 1.37 1.57
CA ILE A 105 -3.88 0.83 2.40
C ILE A 105 -5.21 1.02 1.68
N GLN A 106 -5.50 2.23 1.17
CA GLN A 106 -6.72 2.51 0.44
C GLN A 106 -6.91 1.57 -0.76
N ALA A 107 -5.84 1.34 -1.54
CA ALA A 107 -5.85 0.45 -2.69
C ALA A 107 -6.09 -1.02 -2.29
N ALA A 108 -5.40 -1.53 -1.27
CA ALA A 108 -5.56 -2.91 -0.80
C ALA A 108 -6.98 -3.18 -0.25
N LEU A 109 -7.62 -2.17 0.34
CA LEU A 109 -8.97 -2.27 0.87
C LEU A 109 -10.06 -2.01 -0.18
N GLY A 110 -9.69 -1.57 -1.39
CA GLY A 110 -10.64 -1.03 -2.36
C GLY A 110 -11.53 0.04 -1.74
N LEU A 111 -10.93 0.89 -0.89
CA LEU A 111 -11.61 1.89 -0.09
C LEU A 111 -11.95 3.12 -0.93
N GLU A 112 -13.25 3.41 -1.05
CA GLU A 112 -13.80 4.61 -1.67
C GLU A 112 -14.60 5.39 -0.64
N ILE A 113 -14.45 6.71 -0.65
CA ILE A 113 -15.19 7.63 0.23
C ILE A 113 -15.93 8.60 -0.67
N ASP A 114 -17.26 8.50 -0.66
CA ASP A 114 -18.17 9.45 -1.29
C ASP A 114 -18.74 10.36 -0.22
N ALA A 115 -18.20 11.58 -0.13
CA ALA A 115 -18.68 12.57 0.83
C ALA A 115 -20.06 13.15 0.45
N GLY A 116 -20.45 13.12 -0.84
CA GLY A 116 -21.76 13.59 -1.29
C GLY A 116 -22.87 12.66 -0.83
N GLU A 117 -22.63 11.36 -0.94
CA GLU A 117 -23.56 10.29 -0.52
C GLU A 117 -23.37 9.87 0.95
N GLN A 118 -22.45 10.50 1.70
CA GLN A 118 -22.08 10.10 3.06
C GLN A 118 -21.79 8.58 3.14
N ARG A 119 -20.99 8.05 2.21
CA ARG A 119 -20.77 6.61 2.06
C ARG A 119 -19.29 6.26 2.03
N ILE A 120 -18.92 5.25 2.80
CA ILE A 120 -17.63 4.57 2.75
C ILE A 120 -17.86 3.18 2.16
N THR A 121 -17.18 2.88 1.06
CA THR A 121 -17.29 1.59 0.38
C THR A 121 -15.96 0.85 0.45
N PHE A 122 -16.00 -0.43 0.78
CA PHE A 122 -14.89 -1.36 0.68
C PHE A 122 -15.20 -2.37 -0.43
N SER A 123 -14.35 -2.45 -1.45
CA SER A 123 -14.55 -3.35 -2.59
C SER A 123 -13.41 -4.36 -2.66
N ARG A 124 -13.74 -5.67 -2.57
CA ARG A 124 -12.75 -6.77 -2.62
C ARG A 124 -11.59 -6.57 -1.63
N ALA A 125 -11.89 -6.05 -0.44
CA ALA A 125 -10.89 -5.69 0.55
C ALA A 125 -9.98 -6.88 0.89
N ALA A 126 -8.68 -6.63 0.92
CA ALA A 126 -7.66 -7.62 1.25
C ALA A 126 -6.57 -7.00 2.13
N LEU A 127 -6.11 -7.77 3.11
CA LEU A 127 -5.00 -7.41 3.99
C LEU A 127 -3.79 -8.32 3.70
N PRO A 128 -2.56 -7.82 3.88
CA PRO A 128 -1.36 -8.66 3.91
C PRO A 128 -1.50 -9.81 4.91
N GLU A 129 -0.84 -10.94 4.66
CA GLU A 129 -0.89 -12.09 5.57
C GLU A 129 -0.34 -11.76 6.96
N SER A 130 0.62 -10.85 7.02
CA SER A 130 1.22 -10.31 8.25
C SER A 130 0.28 -9.39 9.05
N ILE A 131 -0.86 -8.97 8.49
CA ILE A 131 -1.84 -8.10 9.15
C ILE A 131 -3.14 -8.87 9.37
N GLU A 132 -3.33 -9.34 10.60
CA GLU A 132 -4.59 -9.99 11.02
C GLU A 132 -5.73 -8.98 11.19
N ARG A 133 -5.41 -7.79 11.71
CA ARG A 133 -6.39 -6.75 12.03
C ARG A 133 -5.88 -5.37 11.67
N LEU A 134 -6.76 -4.54 11.13
CA LEU A 134 -6.52 -3.13 10.86
C LEU A 134 -7.65 -2.30 11.46
N TYR A 135 -7.27 -1.29 12.24
CA TYR A 135 -8.21 -0.32 12.81
C TYR A 135 -8.13 0.98 12.03
N LEU A 136 -9.27 1.47 11.56
CA LEU A 136 -9.42 2.83 11.04
C LEU A 136 -10.20 3.62 12.07
N THR A 137 -9.50 4.45 12.85
CA THR A 137 -10.09 5.23 13.94
C THR A 137 -10.41 6.64 13.51
N ASP A 138 -11.55 7.18 13.97
CA ASP A 138 -11.94 8.58 13.74
C ASP A 138 -11.98 8.99 12.26
N LEU A 139 -12.31 8.04 11.37
CA LEU A 139 -12.49 8.33 9.94
C LEU A 139 -13.67 9.28 9.79
N THR A 140 -13.38 10.49 9.34
CA THR A 140 -14.33 11.60 9.31
C THR A 140 -14.79 11.83 7.87
N VAL A 141 -16.11 11.88 7.67
CA VAL A 141 -16.76 12.18 6.40
C VAL A 141 -17.79 13.26 6.68
N ASN A 142 -17.51 14.49 6.24
CA ASN A 142 -18.25 15.70 6.63
C ASN A 142 -18.39 15.82 8.16
N ASP A 143 -19.62 15.79 8.67
CA ASP A 143 -20.02 15.86 10.08
C ASP A 143 -20.15 14.48 10.75
N SER A 144 -19.96 13.40 9.98
CA SER A 144 -19.96 12.03 10.49
C SER A 144 -18.56 11.55 10.84
N ARG A 145 -18.48 10.65 11.83
CA ARG A 145 -17.24 10.01 12.27
C ARG A 145 -17.47 8.53 12.54
N VAL A 146 -16.58 7.68 12.04
CA VAL A 146 -16.68 6.23 12.20
C VAL A 146 -15.34 5.61 12.61
N THR A 147 -15.40 4.61 13.49
CA THR A 147 -14.27 3.72 13.78
C THR A 147 -14.60 2.33 13.27
N LEU A 148 -13.71 1.79 12.44
CA LEU A 148 -13.86 0.51 11.77
C LEU A 148 -12.77 -0.46 12.20
N LEU A 149 -13.12 -1.73 12.28
CA LEU A 149 -12.21 -2.85 12.41
C LEU A 149 -12.32 -3.70 11.14
N LEU A 150 -11.18 -3.93 10.50
CA LEU A 150 -11.02 -4.85 9.40
C LEU A 150 -10.27 -6.09 9.91
N GLU A 151 -10.88 -7.27 9.81
CA GLU A 151 -10.28 -8.53 10.24
C GLU A 151 -10.07 -9.44 9.03
N ARG A 152 -8.85 -9.94 8.88
CA ARG A 152 -8.50 -10.89 7.83
C ARG A 152 -9.04 -12.28 8.18
N HIS A 153 -9.71 -12.89 7.22
CA HIS A 153 -10.04 -14.31 7.22
C HIS A 153 -9.33 -15.01 6.04
N ALA A 154 -9.55 -16.32 5.90
CA ALA A 154 -8.86 -17.12 4.89
C ALA A 154 -9.05 -16.59 3.45
N ASN A 155 -10.24 -16.07 3.12
CA ASN A 155 -10.60 -15.68 1.76
C ASN A 155 -11.19 -14.27 1.63
N ASP A 156 -11.42 -13.57 2.74
CA ASP A 156 -12.00 -12.23 2.73
C ASP A 156 -11.55 -11.41 3.95
N VAL A 157 -11.96 -10.14 3.96
CA VAL A 157 -11.78 -9.23 5.08
C VAL A 157 -13.16 -8.82 5.60
N ALA A 158 -13.43 -9.12 6.87
CA ALA A 158 -14.64 -8.66 7.53
C ALA A 158 -14.48 -7.19 7.93
N VAL A 159 -15.50 -6.37 7.66
CA VAL A 159 -15.53 -4.94 8.05
C VAL A 159 -16.60 -4.75 9.11
N SER A 160 -16.16 -4.37 10.31
CA SER A 160 -17.00 -4.16 11.49
C SER A 160 -17.00 -2.70 11.91
N VAL A 161 -18.18 -2.13 12.13
CA VAL A 161 -18.32 -0.77 12.68
C VAL A 161 -18.25 -0.85 14.20
N LEU A 162 -17.18 -0.32 14.79
CA LEU A 162 -17.01 -0.30 16.26
C LEU A 162 -17.69 0.92 16.90
N LYS A 163 -17.68 2.05 16.20
CA LYS A 163 -18.30 3.31 16.65
C LYS A 163 -18.79 4.10 15.45
N ARG A 164 -19.97 4.72 15.55
CA ARG A 164 -20.51 5.64 14.54
C ARG A 164 -21.16 6.84 15.21
N GLU A 165 -20.78 8.02 14.75
CA GLU A 165 -21.43 9.30 15.03
C GLU A 165 -21.83 9.91 13.68
N GLY A 166 -23.05 10.43 13.56
CA GLY A 166 -23.60 10.90 12.28
C GLY A 166 -24.21 9.77 11.43
N THR A 167 -24.38 10.04 10.14
CA THR A 167 -25.20 9.21 9.23
C THR A 167 -24.39 8.46 8.19
N VAL A 168 -23.05 8.54 8.23
CA VAL A 168 -22.19 7.87 7.24
C VAL A 168 -22.49 6.37 7.13
N GLU A 169 -22.79 5.94 5.92
CA GLU A 169 -23.01 4.55 5.56
C GLU A 169 -21.66 3.86 5.35
N VAL A 170 -21.58 2.59 5.75
CA VAL A 170 -20.41 1.74 5.52
C VAL A 170 -20.88 0.52 4.77
N VAL A 171 -20.35 0.32 3.57
CA VAL A 171 -20.73 -0.73 2.64
C VAL A 171 -19.51 -1.60 2.36
N ALA A 172 -19.65 -2.92 2.45
CA ALA A 172 -18.62 -3.87 2.04
C ALA A 172 -19.16 -4.74 0.91
N ILE A 173 -18.51 -4.68 -0.25
CA ILE A 173 -18.84 -5.42 -1.46
C ILE A 173 -17.78 -6.51 -1.64
N LYS A 174 -18.22 -7.76 -1.65
CA LYS A 174 -17.36 -8.92 -1.87
C LYS A 174 -17.11 -9.16 -3.36
#